data_AF-A0A7W8CJS1-F1
#
_entry.id   AF-A0A7W8CJS1-F1
#
_cell.length_a   1.000
_cell.length_b   1.000
_cell.length_c   1.000
_cell.angle_alpha   90.00
_cell.angle_beta   90.00
_cell.angle_gamma   90.00
#
_symmetry.space_group_name_H-M   'P 1'
#
loop_
_entity.id
_entity.type
_entity.pdbx_description
1 polymer ?
#
loop_
_entity_poly.entity_id
_entity_poly.type
_entity_poly.pdbx_seq_one_letter_code
_entity_poly.pdbx_strand_id
1 'polypeptide(L)' 'MTVTQHHARTVRSRKPVERRSPDDELSARSERDVVPLREALYRHSFRLSRNQADAEDLVQETIMKAFGAFH' A
#
# COMPACT_ATOMS: atom_id res chain seq x y z
N MET A 1 60.42 11.40 2.21
CA MET A 1 59.38 12.36 2.66
C MET A 1 58.03 11.73 2.36
N THR A 2 57.13 11.76 3.35
CA THR A 2 56.02 10.83 3.58
C THR A 2 54.82 11.01 2.64
N VAL A 3 54.35 9.89 2.08
CA VAL A 3 53.03 9.73 1.45
C VAL A 3 51.96 9.74 2.56
N THR A 4 51.17 10.80 2.63
CA THR A 4 49.97 10.82 3.49
C THR A 4 48.74 10.67 2.60
N GLN A 5 48.27 9.42 2.48
CA GLN A 5 46.95 9.11 1.96
C GLN A 5 45.89 9.61 2.94
N HIS A 6 45.10 10.61 2.56
CA HIS A 6 43.84 10.92 3.26
C HIS A 6 42.76 9.97 2.75
N HIS A 7 42.56 8.87 3.48
CA HIS A 7 41.43 7.96 3.27
C HIS A 7 40.11 8.69 3.54
N ALA A 8 39.34 8.90 2.48
CA ALA A 8 37.95 9.34 2.56
C ALA A 8 37.11 8.23 3.21
N ARG A 9 36.76 8.42 4.49
CA ARG A 9 35.88 7.51 5.23
C ARG A 9 34.45 7.75 4.77
N THR A 10 33.98 6.95 3.82
CA THR A 10 32.57 6.93 3.41
C THR A 10 31.74 6.39 4.58
N VAL A 11 31.11 7.29 5.33
CA VAL A 11 30.03 6.93 6.24
C VAL A 11 28.90 6.41 5.35
N ARG A 12 28.73 5.09 5.29
CA ARG A 12 27.54 4.45 4.72
C ARG A 12 26.34 4.96 5.51
N SER A 13 25.68 6.00 5.01
CA SER A 13 24.43 6.52 5.56
C SER A 13 23.44 5.38 5.65
N ARG A 14 23.30 4.83 6.86
CA ARG A 14 22.19 3.95 7.21
C ARG A 14 20.95 4.83 7.07
N LYS A 15 20.10 4.54 6.08
CA LYS A 15 18.81 5.25 5.97
C LYS A 15 18.08 5.13 7.30
N PRO A 16 17.49 6.21 7.84
CA PRO A 16 16.72 6.13 9.07
C PRO A 16 15.61 5.11 8.86
N VAL A 17 15.41 4.21 9.82
CA VAL A 17 14.23 3.34 9.84
C VAL A 17 13.07 4.28 10.17
N GLU A 18 12.43 4.79 9.14
CA GLU A 18 11.23 5.61 9.23
C GLU A 18 10.19 4.77 9.98
N ARG A 19 9.91 5.14 11.24
CA ARG A 19 8.87 4.47 12.02
C ARG A 19 7.57 4.76 11.31
N ARG A 20 7.02 3.76 10.63
CA ARG A 20 5.71 3.86 10.00
C ARG A 20 4.72 4.32 11.07
N SER A 21 3.90 5.30 10.72
CA SER A 21 2.78 5.67 11.57
C SER A 21 1.86 4.44 11.71
N PRO A 22 1.10 4.28 12.81
CA PRO A 22 0.07 3.24 12.90
C PRO A 22 -0.86 3.22 11.68
N ASP A 23 -1.17 4.39 11.09
CA ASP A 23 -1.91 4.55 9.83
C ASP A 23 -1.21 3.91 8.61
N ASP A 24 0.11 4.02 8.53
CA ASP A 24 0.91 3.43 7.43
C ASP A 24 1.00 1.91 7.57
N GLU A 25 1.09 1.39 8.80
CA GLU A 25 1.08 -0.06 9.06
C GLU A 25 -0.29 -0.67 8.81
N LEU A 26 -1.34 0.05 9.19
CA LEU A 26 -2.72 -0.29 8.92
C LEU A 26 -3.00 -0.31 7.41
N SER A 27 -2.64 0.76 6.69
CA SER A 27 -2.78 0.83 5.22
C SER A 27 -2.03 -0.30 4.53
N ALA A 28 -0.80 -0.60 4.96
CA ALA A 28 -0.01 -1.69 4.39
C ALA A 28 -0.63 -3.08 4.65
N ARG A 29 -1.34 -3.26 5.77
CA ARG A 29 -2.09 -4.49 6.06
C ARG A 29 -3.36 -4.55 5.21
N SER A 30 -4.14 -3.48 5.18
CA SER A 30 -5.37 -3.38 4.39
C SER A 30 -5.10 -3.59 2.90
N GLU A 31 -4.01 -3.06 2.34
CA GLU A 31 -3.61 -3.34 0.97
C GLU A 31 -3.36 -4.84 0.71
N ARG A 32 -2.66 -5.54 1.62
CA ARG A 32 -2.43 -6.99 1.48
C ARG A 32 -3.72 -7.80 1.54
N ASP A 33 -4.67 -7.35 2.35
CA ASP A 33 -5.91 -8.09 2.60
C ASP A 33 -6.98 -7.79 1.53
N VAL A 34 -7.08 -6.53 1.08
CA VAL A 34 -8.15 -6.05 0.18
C VAL A 34 -7.80 -6.21 -1.30
N VAL A 35 -6.56 -5.92 -1.71
CA VAL A 35 -6.17 -5.95 -3.13
C VAL A 35 -6.44 -7.32 -3.79
N PRO A 36 -6.12 -8.47 -3.15
CA PRO A 36 -6.42 -9.79 -3.72
C PRO A 36 -7.93 -10.06 -3.87
N LEU A 37 -8.77 -9.43 -3.04
CA LEU A 37 -10.22 -9.63 -3.05
C LEU A 37 -10.94 -8.80 -4.13
N ARG A 38 -10.30 -7.75 -4.66
CA ARG A 38 -10.89 -6.83 -5.64
C ARG A 38 -11.46 -7.55 -6.86
N GLU A 39 -10.75 -8.52 -7.41
CA GLU A 39 -11.21 -9.30 -8.58
C GLU A 39 -12.44 -10.16 -8.26
N ALA A 40 -12.48 -10.76 -7.08
CA ALA A 40 -13.65 -11.52 -6.63
C ALA A 40 -14.85 -10.59 -6.38
N LEU A 41 -14.59 -9.41 -5.81
CA LEU A 41 -15.61 -8.39 -5.57
C LEU A 41 -16.20 -7.89 -6.87
N TYR A 42 -15.36 -7.59 -7.88
CA TYR A 42 -15.80 -7.18 -9.21
C TYR A 42 -16.70 -8.24 -9.86
N ARG A 43 -16.30 -9.53 -9.84
CA ARG A 43 -17.14 -10.62 -10.35
C ARG A 43 -18.50 -10.69 -9.64
N HIS A 44 -18.53 -10.46 -8.33
CA HIS A 44 -19.76 -10.48 -7.56
C HIS A 44 -20.66 -9.27 -7.89
N SER A 45 -20.08 -8.07 -7.97
CA SER A 45 -20.76 -6.83 -8.34
C SER A 45 -21.30 -6.88 -9.76
N PHE A 46 -20.55 -7.45 -10.71
CA PHE A 46 -20.99 -7.60 -12.10
C PHE A 46 -22.21 -8.52 -12.23
N ARG A 47 -22.30 -9.58 -11.41
CA ARG A 47 -23.50 -10.43 -11.38
C ARG A 47 -24.74 -9.72 -10.86
N LEU A 48 -24.55 -8.71 -10.01
CA LEU A 48 -25.64 -7.91 -9.42
C LEU A 48 -26.12 -6.82 -10.37
N SER A 49 -25.20 -6.06 -10.96
CA SER A 49 -25.55 -4.92 -11.82
C SER A 49 -25.84 -5.30 -13.27
N ARG A 50 -25.22 -6.38 -13.77
CA ARG A 50 -25.18 -6.72 -15.20
C ARG A 50 -24.65 -5.61 -16.11
N ASN A 51 -23.95 -4.64 -15.52
CA ASN A 51 -23.34 -3.48 -16.19
C ASN A 51 -21.95 -3.23 -15.59
N GLN A 52 -20.97 -2.98 -16.45
CA GLN A 52 -19.59 -2.74 -16.04
C GLN A 52 -19.45 -1.48 -15.17
N ALA A 53 -20.04 -0.35 -15.58
CA ALA A 53 -19.89 0.91 -14.86
C ALA A 53 -20.42 0.82 -13.42
N ASP A 54 -21.62 0.25 -13.26
CA ASP A 54 -22.23 0.04 -11.94
C ASP A 54 -21.44 -0.97 -11.09
N ALA A 55 -20.81 -1.98 -11.73
CA ALA A 55 -19.97 -2.93 -11.01
C ALA A 55 -18.68 -2.28 -10.49
N GLU A 56 -18.08 -1.41 -11.29
CA GLU A 56 -16.89 -0.63 -10.89
C GLU A 56 -17.23 0.33 -9.74
N ASP A 57 -18.38 1.00 -9.81
CA ASP A 57 -18.86 1.90 -8.75
C ASP A 57 -19.06 1.15 -7.43
N LEU A 58 -19.76 0.01 -7.46
CA LEU A 58 -19.96 -0.85 -6.29
C LEU A 58 -18.63 -1.36 -5.68
N VAL A 59 -17.65 -1.69 -6.52
CA VAL A 59 -16.32 -2.11 -6.05
C VAL A 59 -15.59 -0.96 -5.38
N GLN A 60 -15.62 0.24 -5.97
CA GLN A 60 -14.98 1.42 -5.39
C GLN A 60 -15.60 1.80 -4.05
N GLU A 61 -16.94 1.91 -3.98
CA GLU A 61 -17.67 2.19 -2.75
C GLU A 61 -17.35 1.18 -1.62
N THR A 62 -17.28 -0.10 -1.97
CA THR A 62 -16.97 -1.15 -0.98
C THR A 62 -15.53 -1.05 -0.48
N ILE A 63 -14.59 -0.80 -1.38
CA ILE A 63 -13.17 -0.65 -1.02
C ILE A 63 -12.99 0.59 -0.11
N MET A 64 -13.62 1.72 -0.45
CA MET A 64 -13.58 2.92 0.38
C MET A 64 -14.13 2.65 1.79
N LYS A 65 -15.25 1.94 1.90
CA LYS A 65 -15.82 1.54 3.21
C LYS A 65 -14.91 0.58 3.97
N ALA A 66 -14.26 -0.36 3.29
CA ALA A 66 -13.29 -1.27 3.91
C ALA A 66 -12.12 -0.47 4.49
N PHE A 67 -11.51 0.43 3.71
CA PHE A 67 -10.42 1.29 4.16
C PHE A 67 -10.83 2.23 5.31
N GLY A 68 -12.04 2.79 5.27
CA GLY A 68 -12.58 3.62 6.36
C GLY A 68 -12.87 2.85 7.65
N ALA A 69 -13.12 1.54 7.59
CA ALA A 69 -13.36 0.70 8.77
C ALA A 69 -12.07 0.30 9.51
N PHE A 70 -10.90 0.66 8.99
CA PHE A 70 -9.62 0.36 9.63
C PHE A 70 -9.17 1.42 10.65
N HIS A 71 -9.81 2.60 10.70
CA HIS A 71 -9.60 3.66 11.72
C HIS A 71 -10.04 3.24 13.12
#